data_AF-A0A1B2EJ05-F1
#
_entry.id   AF-A0A1B2EJ05-F1
#
_cell.length_a   1.000
_cell.length_b   1.000
_cell.length_c   1.000
_cell.angle_alpha   90.00
_cell.angle_beta   90.00
_cell.angle_gamma   90.00
#
_symmetry.space_group_name_H-M   'P 1'
#
loop_
_entity.id
_entity.type
_entity.pdbx_description
1 polymer ?
#
loop_
_entity_poly.entity_id
_entity_poly.type
_entity_poly.pdbx_seq_one_letter_code
_entity_poly.pdbx_strand_id
1 'polypeptide(L)'
;MSLPDENLPLASFVQEEMIDRASQSLAQCLAQLPPIVRLRLLAFMHLVEFPDTMKAALEITPSGSMRLILDTEVAPDNAHCH
;
A
#
# COMPACT_ATOMS: atom_id res chain seq x y z
N MET A 1 19.48 10.94 41.89
CA MET A 1 18.68 9.74 41.53
C MET A 1 17.52 10.22 40.68
N SER A 2 17.62 10.08 39.37
CA SER A 2 16.57 10.46 38.41
C SER A 2 15.42 9.44 38.52
N LEU A 3 14.18 9.90 38.65
CA LEU A 3 13.00 9.02 38.66
C LEU A 3 12.93 8.24 37.34
N PRO A 4 12.54 6.95 37.36
CA PRO A 4 12.28 6.20 36.14
C PRO A 4 11.09 6.82 35.41
N ASP A 5 11.25 7.02 34.11
CA ASP A 5 10.26 7.63 33.24
C ASP A 5 9.12 6.62 32.96
N GLU A 6 8.18 6.51 33.89
CA GLU A 6 7.03 5.60 33.85
C GLU A 6 6.04 5.90 32.70
N ASN A 7 6.24 6.99 31.93
CA ASN A 7 5.32 7.43 30.88
C ASN A 7 5.60 6.83 29.49
N LEU A 8 6.80 6.29 29.26
CA LEU A 8 7.19 5.64 28.00
C LEU A 8 6.28 4.46 27.57
N PRO A 9 5.88 3.54 28.48
CA PRO A 9 5.06 2.38 28.11
C PRO A 9 3.64 2.78 27.68
N LEU A 10 3.05 3.77 28.38
CA LEU A 10 1.71 4.27 28.07
C LEU A 10 1.69 5.03 26.74
N ALA A 11 2.72 5.85 26.47
CA ALA A 11 2.83 6.54 25.20
C ALA A 11 2.97 5.55 24.02
N SER A 12 3.77 4.49 24.18
CA SER A 12 3.90 3.42 23.19
C SER A 12 2.59 2.69 22.95
N PHE A 13 1.87 2.33 24.01
CA PHE A 13 0.58 1.65 23.91
C PHE A 13 -0.47 2.51 23.18
N VAL A 14 -0.58 3.79 23.56
CA VAL A 14 -1.52 4.72 22.92
C VAL A 14 -1.16 4.94 21.45
N GLN A 15 0.13 4.98 21.11
CA GLN A 15 0.59 5.07 19.72
C GLN A 15 0.20 3.85 18.89
N GLU A 16 0.39 2.65 19.43
CA GLU A 16 0.02 1.40 18.77
C GLU A 16 -1.50 1.33 18.52
N GLU A 17 -2.31 1.66 19.53
CA GLU A 17 -3.76 1.68 19.37
C GLU A 17 -4.24 2.75 18.37
N MET A 18 -3.58 3.91 18.31
CA MET A 18 -3.85 4.91 17.27
C MET A 18 -3.52 4.39 15.86
N ILE A 19 -2.39 3.69 15.70
CA ILE A 19 -1.99 3.08 14.42
C ILE A 19 -3.01 2.03 13.98
N ASP A 20 -3.47 1.18 14.90
CA ASP A 20 -4.47 0.16 14.60
C ASP A 20 -5.78 0.78 14.13
N ARG A 21 -6.24 1.83 14.82
CA ARG A 21 -7.47 2.54 14.45
C ARG A 21 -7.35 3.27 13.11
N ALA A 22 -6.21 3.90 12.85
CA ALA A 22 -5.93 4.53 11.57
C ALA A 22 -5.91 3.49 10.43
N SER A 23 -5.26 2.35 10.66
CA SER A 23 -5.17 1.24 9.72
C SER A 23 -6.54 0.65 9.40
N GLN A 24 -7.38 0.42 10.41
CA GLN A 24 -8.76 -0.05 10.22
C GLN A 24 -9.60 0.96 9.42
N SER A 25 -9.46 2.25 9.73
CA SER A 25 -10.20 3.31 9.03
C SER A 25 -9.78 3.40 7.56
N LEU A 26 -8.48 3.31 7.28
CA LEU A 26 -7.94 3.24 5.92
C LEU A 26 -8.46 2.02 5.16
N ALA A 27 -8.45 0.84 5.78
CA ALA A 27 -8.96 -0.39 5.17
C ALA A 27 -10.45 -0.25 4.80
N GLN A 28 -11.26 0.37 5.66
CA GLN A 28 -12.67 0.64 5.38
C GLN A 28 -12.85 1.63 4.22
N CYS A 29 -12.07 2.71 4.18
CA CYS A 29 -12.09 3.66 3.07
C CYS A 29 -11.72 2.99 1.75
N LEU A 30 -10.67 2.16 1.74
CA LEU A 30 -10.26 1.40 0.55
C LEU A 30 -11.33 0.41 0.10
N ALA A 31 -12.03 -0.25 1.03
CA ALA A 31 -13.10 -1.19 0.72
C ALA A 31 -14.30 -0.55 0.02
N GLN A 32 -14.55 0.74 0.26
CA GLN A 32 -15.61 1.51 -0.41
C GLN A 32 -15.25 1.92 -1.84
N LEU A 33 -13.98 1.82 -2.24
CA LEU A 33 -13.55 2.20 -3.58
C LEU A 33 -13.96 1.14 -4.62
N PRO A 34 -14.37 1.59 -5.83
CA PRO A 34 -14.59 0.68 -6.94
C PRO A 34 -13.34 -0.17 -7.20
N PRO A 35 -13.49 -1.45 -7.62
CA PRO A 35 -12.35 -2.35 -7.87
C PRO A 35 -11.27 -1.74 -8.77
N ILE A 36 -11.68 -1.02 -9.81
CA ILE A 36 -10.77 -0.35 -10.75
C ILE A 36 -9.92 0.75 -10.07
N VAL A 37 -10.47 1.43 -9.06
CA VAL A 37 -9.76 2.49 -8.34
C VAL A 37 -8.73 1.89 -7.38
N ARG A 38 -9.07 0.78 -6.71
CA ARG A 38 -8.10 0.04 -5.87
C ARG A 38 -6.91 -0.47 -6.66
N LEU A 39 -7.16 -1.03 -7.84
CA LEU A 39 -6.08 -1.47 -8.74
C LEU A 39 -5.18 -0.32 -9.17
N ARG A 40 -5.76 0.86 -9.47
CA ARG A 40 -4.99 2.08 -9.81
C ARG A 40 -4.17 2.60 -8.63
N LEU A 41 -4.71 2.55 -7.42
CA LEU A 41 -3.96 2.91 -6.20
C LEU A 41 -2.78 1.96 -5.98
N LEU A 42 -2.99 0.66 -6.12
CA LEU A 42 -1.93 -0.35 -5.97
C LEU A 42 -0.82 -0.15 -6.99
N ALA A 43 -1.20 0.06 -8.25
CA ALA A 43 -0.30 0.45 -9.33
C ALA A 43 0.50 1.71 -9.00
N PHE A 44 -0.17 2.77 -8.53
CA PHE A 44 0.48 4.02 -8.18
C PHE A 44 1.48 3.86 -7.03
N MET A 45 1.14 3.08 -6.00
CA MET A 45 2.07 2.77 -4.91
C MET A 45 3.33 2.05 -5.41
N HIS A 46 3.17 1.05 -6.31
CA HIS A 46 4.32 0.38 -6.92
C HIS A 46 5.19 1.35 -7.75
N LEU A 47 4.57 2.29 -8.46
CA LEU A 47 5.29 3.32 -9.22
C LEU A 47 6.13 4.23 -8.32
N VAL A 48 5.61 4.59 -7.14
CA VAL A 48 6.29 5.46 -6.19
C VAL A 48 7.44 4.73 -5.49
N GLU A 49 7.25 3.47 -5.13
CA GLU A 49 8.27 2.69 -4.42
C GLU A 49 9.43 2.29 -5.34
N PHE A 50 9.14 1.86 -6.56
CA PHE A 50 10.14 1.35 -7.50
C PHE A 50 9.89 1.84 -8.93
N PRO A 51 10.10 3.15 -9.19
CA PRO A 51 9.76 3.77 -10.47
C PRO A 51 10.45 3.11 -11.67
N ASP A 52 11.65 2.58 -11.47
CA ASP A 52 12.46 1.96 -12.53
C ASP A 52 12.00 0.52 -12.88
N THR A 53 11.21 -0.12 -12.02
CA THR A 53 10.77 -1.53 -12.19
C THR A 53 9.38 -1.66 -12.81
N MET A 54 8.66 -0.54 -12.95
CA MET A 54 7.29 -0.52 -13.43
C MET A 54 7.24 -0.16 -14.92
N LYS A 55 6.86 -1.14 -15.73
CA LYS A 55 6.61 -0.95 -17.16
C LYS A 55 5.11 -0.73 -17.36
N ALA A 56 4.75 0.36 -18.02
CA ALA A 56 3.37 0.65 -18.37
C ALA A 56 3.18 0.50 -19.88
N ALA A 57 2.22 -0.33 -20.29
CA ALA A 57 1.78 -0.45 -21.68
C ALA A 57 0.31 -0.04 -21.78
N LEU A 58 0.00 0.86 -22.72
CA LEU A 58 -1.37 1.25 -23.02
C LEU A 58 -1.76 0.64 -24.36
N GLU A 59 -2.71 -0.29 -24.33
CA GLU A 59 -3.29 -0.87 -25.53
C GLU A 59 -4.61 -0.18 -25.85
N ILE A 60 -4.76 0.27 -27.09
CA ILE A 60 -6.02 0.78 -27.63
C ILE A 60 -6.50 -0.23 -28.65
N THR A 61 -7.60 -0.91 -28.32
CA THR A 61 -8.22 -1.88 -29.23
C THR A 61 -8.90 -1.17 -30.41
N PRO A 62 -9.12 -1.86 -31.56
CA PRO A 62 -9.85 -1.29 -32.69
C PRO A 62 -11.28 -0.85 -32.38
N SER A 63 -11.89 -1.37 -31.31
CA SER A 63 -13.20 -0.93 -30.81
C SER A 63 -13.15 0.37 -30.00
N GLY A 64 -11.96 0.95 -29.81
CA GLY A 64 -11.73 2.13 -28.98
C GLY A 64 -11.61 1.83 -27.48
N SER A 65 -11.66 0.56 -27.07
CA SER A 65 -11.42 0.21 -25.66
C SER A 65 -9.95 0.39 -25.32
N MET A 66 -9.67 1.03 -24.17
CA MET A 66 -8.32 1.23 -23.66
C MET A 66 -8.03 0.25 -22.52
N ARG A 67 -6.86 -0.38 -22.56
CA ARG A 67 -6.34 -1.28 -21.53
C ARG A 67 -4.97 -0.77 -21.10
N LEU A 68 -4.85 -0.38 -19.83
CA LEU A 68 -3.57 -0.08 -19.22
C LEU A 68 -3.05 -1.36 -18.56
N ILE A 69 -1.91 -1.85 -19.02
CA ILE A 69 -1.16 -2.98 -18.48
C ILE A 69 0.00 -2.39 -17.69
N LEU A 70 0.17 -2.89 -16.48
CA LEU A 70 1.22 -2.47 -15.58
C LEU A 70 1.99 -3.72 -15.17
N ASP A 71 3.17 -3.86 -15.75
CA ASP A 71 4.08 -4.96 -15.47
C ASP A 71 5.06 -4.50 -14.41
N THR A 72 5.07 -5.21 -13.29
CA THR A 72 6.03 -5.00 -12.20
C THR A 72 6.97 -6.20 -12.19
N GLU A 73 8.27 -5.97 -12.30
CA GLU A 73 9.27 -7.01 -12.00
C GLU A 73 9.32 -7.19 -10.48
N VAL A 74 8.36 -7.95 -9.93
CA VAL A 74 8.42 -8.36 -8.53
C VAL A 74 9.57 -9.36 -8.43
N ALA A 75 10.74 -8.90 -7.99
CA ALA A 75 11.77 -9.83 -7.52
C ALA A 75 11.11 -10.66 -6.41
N PRO A 76 11.11 -12.01 -6.50
CA PRO A 76 10.53 -12.82 -5.45
C PRO A 76 11.27 -12.50 -4.14
N ASP A 77 10.53 -11.99 -3.16
CA ASP A 77 11.04 -11.79 -1.82
C ASP A 77 11.26 -13.17 -1.20
N ASN A 78 12.52 -13.59 -1.07
CA ASN A 78 12.90 -14.87 -0.49
C ASN A 78 12.48 -14.99 1.00
N ALA A 79 11.97 -13.93 1.62
CA ALA A 79 11.48 -13.94 3.00
C ALA A 79 10.14 -14.68 3.19
N HIS A 80 9.42 -15.03 2.12
CA HIS A 80 8.06 -15.60 2.20
C HIS A 80 7.93 -17.04 1.67
N CYS A 81 9.04 -17.77 1.51
CA CYS A 81 8.99 -19.22 1.30
C CYS A 81 8.69 -19.93 2.64
N HIS A 82 7.41 -20.19 2.88
CA HIS A 82 6.94 -21.15 3.90
C HIS A 82 6.79 -22.55 3.32
#